data_AF-A0A3D8SQD2-F1
#
_entry.id   AF-A0A3D8SQD2-F1
#
_cell.length_a   1.000
_cell.length_b   1.000
_cell.length_c   1.000
_cell.angle_alpha   90.00
_cell.angle_beta   90.00
_cell.angle_gamma   90.00
#
_symmetry.space_group_name_H-M   'P 1'
#
loop_
_entity.id
_entity.type
_entity.pdbx_description
1 polymer ?
#
loop_
_entity_poly.entity_id
_entity_poly.type
_entity_poly.pdbx_seq_one_letter_code
_entity_poly.pdbx_strand_id
1 'polypeptide(L)'
;MSHDFPYTKITVLISGNDGSNLQALIDATMIKLPPNKAREAYDADFVEIILQTGYDLVVCAGFMHVLALTFLDPLSARRVPIINLHPALLGKYDSTSAIKRAYDDFQAGNLEGGVTGVMVHFVISEVDRGQPIVVREVQCKSGETLDELETRMHEVEHSIIVEGTVLAISSLWQERKILMMRSR
;
A
#
# COMPACT_ATOMS: atom_id res chain seq x y z
N MET A 1 -3.37 -17.36 -27.08
CA MET A 1 -4.57 -16.91 -26.35
C MET A 1 -4.39 -15.43 -26.08
N SER A 2 -5.19 -14.55 -26.67
CA SER A 2 -5.07 -13.10 -26.47
C SER A 2 -5.24 -12.78 -24.99
N HIS A 3 -4.26 -12.10 -24.39
CA HIS A 3 -4.43 -11.50 -23.08
C HIS A 3 -5.12 -10.16 -23.29
N ASP A 4 -6.44 -10.19 -23.48
CA ASP A 4 -7.26 -8.98 -23.38
C ASP A 4 -7.32 -8.58 -21.91
N PHE A 5 -6.21 -8.01 -21.42
CA PHE A 5 -6.24 -7.17 -20.24
C PHE A 5 -7.06 -5.94 -20.61
N PRO A 6 -8.12 -5.62 -19.85
CA PRO A 6 -8.85 -4.39 -20.08
C PRO A 6 -7.91 -3.21 -19.84
N TYR A 7 -8.03 -2.19 -20.68
CA TYR A 7 -7.31 -0.93 -20.53
C TYR A 7 -7.43 -0.43 -19.09
N THR A 8 -6.32 -0.47 -18.36
CA THR A 8 -6.26 0.07 -16.99
C THR A 8 -5.91 1.54 -17.09
N LYS A 9 -6.86 2.41 -16.74
CA LYS A 9 -6.65 3.86 -16.71
C LYS A 9 -6.19 4.29 -15.32
N ILE A 10 -4.90 4.64 -15.18
CA ILE A 10 -4.42 5.32 -13.98
C ILE A 10 -5.03 6.72 -13.99
N THR A 11 -5.93 7.00 -13.05
CA THR A 11 -6.75 8.22 -13.10
C THR A 11 -6.43 9.18 -11.95
N VAL A 12 -5.86 8.70 -10.85
CA VAL A 12 -5.53 9.53 -9.67
C VAL A 12 -4.14 9.18 -9.15
N LEU A 13 -3.28 10.21 -9.06
CA LEU A 13 -2.03 10.22 -8.32
C LEU A 13 -2.20 11.22 -7.17
N ILE A 14 -2.18 10.74 -5.93
CA ILE A 14 -2.22 11.60 -4.74
C ILE A 14 -0.86 11.50 -4.08
N SER A 15 -0.12 12.62 -4.10
CA SER A 15 1.17 12.74 -3.43
C SER A 15 0.94 13.39 -2.06
N GLY A 16 1.29 12.66 -1.00
CA GLY A 16 1.24 13.17 0.37
C GLY A 16 2.43 14.08 0.65
N ASN A 17 2.23 15.38 0.47
CA ASN A 17 2.86 16.40 1.30
C ASN A 17 1.85 17.56 1.38
N ASP A 18 1.14 17.60 2.50
CA ASP A 18 0.14 18.58 2.93
C ASP A 18 -1.02 18.88 1.97
N GLY A 19 -2.23 18.46 2.38
CA GLY A 19 -3.48 19.06 1.91
C GLY A 19 -4.45 18.11 1.22
N SER A 20 -5.28 17.41 2.00
CA SER A 20 -6.69 17.37 1.58
C SER A 20 -7.30 18.74 1.89
N ASN A 21 -8.27 19.15 1.08
CA ASN A 21 -9.04 20.36 1.36
C ASN A 21 -9.63 20.35 2.78
N LEU A 22 -9.88 19.17 3.35
CA LEU A 22 -10.40 19.04 4.71
C LEU A 22 -9.35 19.33 5.79
N GLN A 23 -8.11 18.86 5.68
CA GLN A 23 -7.06 19.23 6.65
C GLN A 23 -6.80 20.75 6.59
N ALA A 24 -6.71 21.29 5.37
CA ALA A 24 -6.62 22.73 5.16
C ALA A 24 -7.84 23.49 5.72
N LEU A 25 -9.05 22.93 5.65
CA LEU A 25 -10.27 23.49 6.20
C LEU A 25 -10.34 23.39 7.73
N ILE A 26 -9.90 22.28 8.32
CA ILE A 26 -9.77 22.09 9.78
C ILE A 26 -8.80 23.12 10.33
N ASP A 27 -7.66 23.30 9.67
CA ASP A 27 -6.65 24.29 10.03
C ASP A 27 -7.18 25.73 9.85
N ALA A 28 -7.89 26.02 8.75
CA ALA A 28 -8.50 27.33 8.49
C ALA A 28 -9.67 27.67 9.44
N THR A 29 -10.38 26.67 9.96
CA THR A 29 -11.51 26.85 10.90
C THR A 29 -11.09 26.84 12.37
N MET A 30 -9.81 26.58 12.67
CA MET A 30 -9.25 26.48 14.03
C MET A 30 -9.93 25.41 14.91
N ILE A 31 -10.61 24.43 14.30
CA ILE A 31 -11.23 23.32 15.04
C ILE A 31 -10.11 22.33 15.41
N LYS A 32 -9.71 22.31 16.70
CA LYS A 32 -8.78 21.29 17.21
C LYS A 32 -9.49 19.95 17.39
N LEU A 33 -9.39 19.08 16.39
CA LEU A 33 -9.73 17.67 16.55
C LEU A 33 -8.57 16.90 17.20
N PRO A 34 -8.86 15.90 18.05
CA PRO A 34 -7.87 14.88 18.39
C PRO A 34 -7.28 14.25 17.12
N PRO A 35 -5.97 13.88 17.09
CA PRO A 35 -5.32 13.37 15.89
C PRO A 35 -6.05 12.19 15.21
N ASN A 36 -6.62 11.29 15.99
CA ASN A 36 -7.41 10.17 15.46
C ASN A 36 -8.69 10.62 14.77
N LYS A 37 -9.40 11.63 15.31
CA LYS A 37 -10.61 12.18 14.71
C LYS A 37 -10.31 13.00 13.45
N ALA A 38 -9.19 13.72 13.44
CA ALA A 38 -8.72 14.42 12.25
C ALA A 38 -8.42 13.44 11.11
N ARG A 39 -7.73 12.33 11.43
CA ARG A 39 -7.47 11.23 10.49
C ARG A 39 -8.76 10.60 9.99
N GLU A 40 -9.68 10.22 10.89
CA GLU A 40 -10.95 9.59 10.50
C GLU A 40 -11.78 10.48 9.56
N ALA A 41 -11.81 11.80 9.82
CA ALA A 41 -12.49 12.77 8.98
C ALA A 41 -11.81 12.91 7.61
N TYR A 42 -10.47 13.02 7.58
CA TYR A 42 -9.68 13.02 6.35
C TYR A 42 -9.99 11.77 5.51
N ASP A 43 -10.00 10.60 6.14
CA ASP A 43 -10.21 9.30 5.51
C ASP A 43 -11.63 9.13 4.97
N ALA A 44 -12.64 9.67 5.66
CA ALA A 44 -14.02 9.69 5.21
C ALA A 44 -14.19 10.55 3.95
N ASP A 45 -13.63 11.75 3.93
CA ASP A 45 -13.69 12.61 2.74
C ASP A 45 -12.90 12.01 1.57
N PHE A 46 -11.74 11.42 1.88
CA PHE A 46 -10.88 10.83 0.88
C PHE A 46 -11.56 9.63 0.19
N VAL A 47 -12.21 8.75 0.96
CA VAL A 47 -12.89 7.60 0.36
C VAL A 47 -14.09 8.01 -0.49
N GLU A 48 -14.80 9.09 -0.17
CA GLU A 48 -15.90 9.60 -0.99
C GLU A 48 -15.44 9.98 -2.41
N ILE A 49 -14.28 10.63 -2.52
CA ILE A 49 -13.69 10.98 -3.82
C ILE A 49 -13.42 9.72 -4.64
N ILE A 50 -12.84 8.69 -4.02
CA ILE A 50 -12.55 7.40 -4.67
C ILE A 50 -13.85 6.72 -5.11
N LEU A 51 -14.86 6.69 -4.24
CA LEU A 51 -16.13 6.02 -4.52
C LEU A 51 -16.91 6.66 -5.67
N GLN A 52 -16.88 7.99 -5.79
CA GLN A 52 -17.55 8.72 -6.87
C GLN A 52 -16.95 8.43 -8.25
N THR A 53 -15.66 8.09 -8.31
CA THR A 53 -14.95 7.83 -9.57
C THR A 53 -15.12 6.40 -10.10
N GLY A 54 -15.57 5.46 -9.27
CA GLY A 54 -15.78 4.08 -9.68
C GLY A 54 -14.49 3.29 -9.92
N TYR A 55 -13.44 3.53 -9.13
CA TYR A 55 -12.19 2.76 -9.24
C TYR A 55 -12.34 1.30 -8.84
N ASP A 56 -11.54 0.47 -9.50
CA ASP A 56 -11.54 -0.98 -9.34
C ASP A 56 -10.42 -1.48 -8.41
N LEU A 57 -9.39 -0.67 -8.19
CA LEU A 57 -8.22 -0.99 -7.37
C LEU A 57 -7.60 0.31 -6.86
N VAL A 58 -7.17 0.32 -5.60
CA VAL A 58 -6.33 1.37 -5.02
C VAL A 58 -4.92 0.82 -4.82
N VAL A 59 -3.90 1.57 -5.22
CA VAL A 59 -2.48 1.19 -5.07
C VAL A 59 -1.76 2.23 -4.22
N CYS A 60 -1.30 1.82 -3.04
CA CYS A 60 -0.47 2.62 -2.15
C CYS A 60 1.01 2.42 -2.52
N ALA A 61 1.63 3.47 -3.07
CA ALA A 61 3.02 3.50 -3.50
C ALA A 61 3.76 4.58 -2.72
N GLY A 62 4.42 4.22 -1.61
CA GLY A 62 5.04 5.21 -0.71
C GLY A 62 4.03 6.10 0.01
N PHE A 63 2.82 5.58 0.26
CA PHE A 63 1.75 6.32 0.92
C PHE A 63 1.95 6.32 2.44
N MET A 64 2.48 7.42 2.98
CA MET A 64 2.88 7.54 4.38
C MET A 64 1.72 7.86 5.34
N HIS A 65 0.55 7.28 5.10
CA HIS A 65 -0.66 7.52 5.88
C HIS A 65 -1.39 6.21 6.18
N VAL A 66 -1.63 5.96 7.47
CA VAL A 66 -2.36 4.76 7.91
C VAL A 66 -3.86 4.98 7.71
N LEU A 67 -4.45 4.16 6.85
CA LEU A 67 -5.87 4.22 6.51
C LEU A 67 -6.74 3.71 7.67
N ALA A 68 -7.65 4.54 8.16
CA ALA A 68 -8.63 4.17 9.18
C ALA A 68 -9.79 3.35 8.59
N LEU A 69 -10.57 2.71 9.47
CA LEU A 69 -11.77 1.97 9.08
C LEU A 69 -12.78 2.82 8.31
N THR A 70 -12.84 4.14 8.55
CA THR A 70 -13.69 5.07 7.79
C THR A 70 -13.33 5.13 6.30
N PHE A 71 -12.09 4.78 5.93
CA PHE A 71 -11.68 4.60 4.54
C PHE A 71 -11.81 3.15 4.07
N LEU A 72 -11.42 2.19 4.90
CA LEU A 72 -11.37 0.77 4.51
C LEU A 72 -12.77 0.15 4.32
N ASP A 73 -13.71 0.40 5.24
CA ASP A 73 -15.02 -0.24 5.26
C ASP A 73 -15.85 0.08 4.02
N PRO A 74 -15.94 1.34 3.55
CA PRO A 74 -16.73 1.67 2.35
C PRO A 74 -16.18 1.02 1.07
N LEU A 75 -14.86 0.90 0.94
CA LEU A 75 -14.23 0.22 -0.20
C LEU A 75 -14.43 -1.30 -0.14
N SER A 76 -14.33 -1.88 1.06
CA SER A 76 -14.63 -3.30 1.29
C SER A 76 -16.09 -3.63 0.92
N ALA A 77 -17.04 -2.78 1.33
CA ALA A 77 -18.46 -2.93 0.98
C ALA A 77 -18.72 -2.87 -0.53
N ARG A 78 -17.89 -2.13 -1.27
CA ARG A 78 -17.92 -2.03 -2.75
C ARG A 78 -17.02 -3.04 -3.45
N ARG A 79 -16.31 -3.88 -2.71
CA ARG A 79 -15.32 -4.86 -3.22
C ARG A 79 -14.25 -4.19 -4.08
N VAL A 80 -13.75 -3.04 -3.63
CA VAL A 80 -12.60 -2.34 -4.21
C VAL A 80 -11.36 -2.71 -3.39
N PRO A 81 -10.50 -3.62 -3.87
CA PRO A 81 -9.27 -3.97 -3.16
C PRO A 81 -8.32 -2.76 -3.08
N ILE A 82 -7.50 -2.78 -2.04
CA ILE A 82 -6.41 -1.85 -1.82
C ILE A 82 -5.14 -2.69 -1.69
N ILE A 83 -4.09 -2.33 -2.41
CA ILE A 83 -2.77 -2.96 -2.28
C ILE A 83 -1.74 -1.94 -1.83
N ASN A 84 -0.77 -2.36 -1.03
CA ASN A 84 0.33 -1.53 -0.57
C ASN A 84 1.67 -2.19 -0.86
N LEU A 85 2.64 -1.36 -1.24
CA LEU A 85 4.04 -1.74 -1.27
C LEU A 85 4.67 -1.42 0.09
N HIS A 86 5.33 -2.41 0.69
CA HIS A 86 6.03 -2.26 1.97
C HIS A 86 7.45 -2.87 1.90
N PRO A 87 8.50 -2.13 2.28
CA PRO A 87 9.89 -2.62 2.30
C PRO A 87 10.21 -3.49 3.53
N ALA A 88 9.40 -4.53 3.75
CA ALA A 88 9.73 -5.60 4.67
C ALA A 88 9.03 -6.91 4.28
N LEU A 89 9.50 -8.01 4.87
CA LEU A 89 8.77 -9.28 4.82
C LEU A 89 7.58 -9.26 5.78
N LEU A 90 6.55 -10.06 5.50
CA LEU A 90 5.39 -10.20 6.37
C LEU A 90 5.82 -10.58 7.79
N GLY A 91 5.28 -9.89 8.80
CA GLY A 91 5.67 -10.11 10.20
C GLY A 91 6.89 -9.30 10.65
N LYS A 92 7.56 -8.59 9.73
CA LYS A 92 8.81 -7.86 10.01
C LYS A 92 8.64 -6.37 9.71
N TYR A 93 9.22 -5.55 10.58
CA TYR A 93 9.39 -4.11 10.40
C TYR A 93 8.16 -3.34 9.89
N ASP A 94 7.01 -3.50 10.54
CA ASP A 94 5.78 -2.76 10.19
C ASP A 94 5.95 -1.26 10.38
N SER A 95 5.22 -0.47 9.60
CA SER A 95 5.26 0.99 9.66
C SER A 95 6.61 1.57 9.22
N THR A 96 6.88 2.81 9.63
CA THR A 96 7.94 3.64 9.08
C THR A 96 9.35 3.09 9.34
N SER A 97 10.30 3.59 8.56
CA SER A 97 11.73 3.30 8.69
C SER A 97 12.05 1.79 8.67
N ALA A 98 11.29 1.01 7.90
CA ALA A 98 11.46 -0.44 7.81
C ALA A 98 12.86 -0.84 7.31
N ILE A 99 13.35 -0.19 6.24
CA ILE A 99 14.69 -0.43 5.67
C ILE A 99 15.76 -0.15 6.72
N LYS A 100 15.71 1.02 7.36
CA LYS A 100 16.66 1.40 8.40
C LYS A 100 16.67 0.41 9.57
N ARG A 101 15.50 -0.02 10.05
CA ARG A 101 15.44 -0.99 11.15
C ARG A 101 16.01 -2.35 10.76
N ALA A 102 15.73 -2.82 9.54
CA ALA A 102 16.34 -4.04 9.01
C ALA A 102 17.86 -3.92 8.87
N TYR A 103 18.35 -2.75 8.44
CA TYR A 103 19.77 -2.45 8.39
C TYR A 103 20.42 -2.45 9.77
N ASP A 104 19.83 -1.76 10.75
CA ASP A 104 20.34 -1.69 12.12
C ASP A 104 20.43 -3.11 12.73
N ASP A 105 19.41 -3.96 12.52
CA ASP A 105 19.43 -5.35 12.98
C ASP A 105 20.47 -6.20 12.24
N PHE A 106 20.71 -5.94 10.95
CA PHE A 106 21.78 -6.59 10.22
C PHE A 106 23.17 -6.22 10.77
N GLN A 107 23.42 -4.93 11.01
CA GLN A 107 24.68 -4.45 11.59
C GLN A 107 24.92 -5.00 13.00
N ALA A 108 23.86 -5.21 13.77
CA ALA A 108 23.91 -5.82 15.09
C ALA A 108 24.05 -7.35 15.07
N GLY A 109 23.94 -8.00 13.90
CA GLY A 109 23.94 -9.47 13.77
C GLY A 109 22.64 -10.13 14.25
N ASN A 110 21.56 -9.35 14.41
CA ASN A 110 20.24 -9.81 14.86
C ASN A 110 19.30 -10.19 13.69
N LEU A 111 19.64 -9.80 12.46
CA LEU A 111 18.85 -10.15 11.29
C LEU A 111 19.15 -11.59 10.86
N GLU A 112 18.16 -12.47 11.03
CA GLU A 112 18.25 -13.90 10.67
C GLU A 112 18.67 -14.07 9.19
N GLY A 113 19.77 -14.81 8.97
CA GLY A 113 20.34 -15.03 7.64
C GLY A 113 20.84 -13.77 6.92
N GLY A 114 20.78 -12.59 7.56
CA GLY A 114 21.01 -11.31 6.90
C GLY A 114 19.99 -11.00 5.80
N VAL A 115 18.77 -11.53 5.89
CA VAL A 115 17.74 -11.39 4.86
C VAL A 115 16.65 -10.41 5.30
N THR A 116 16.44 -9.37 4.51
CA THR A 116 15.24 -8.52 4.56
C THR A 116 14.42 -8.74 3.28
N GLY A 117 13.45 -7.88 2.98
CA GLY A 117 12.73 -7.98 1.72
C GLY A 117 11.73 -6.86 1.49
N VAL A 118 10.98 -7.00 0.41
CA VAL A 118 9.92 -6.09 0.00
C VAL A 118 8.70 -6.92 -0.36
N MET A 119 7.52 -6.45 0.00
CA MET A 119 6.26 -7.08 -0.38
C MET A 119 5.27 -6.10 -0.99
N VAL A 120 4.43 -6.61 -1.89
CA VAL A 120 3.14 -6.01 -2.22
C VAL A 120 2.07 -6.87 -1.59
N HIS A 121 1.17 -6.28 -0.82
CA HIS A 121 0.14 -7.01 -0.07
C HIS A 121 -1.21 -6.30 -0.14
N PHE A 122 -2.30 -7.03 0.12
CA PHE A 122 -3.60 -6.41 0.33
C PHE A 122 -3.61 -5.62 1.64
N VAL A 123 -4.23 -4.44 1.65
CA VAL A 123 -4.38 -3.64 2.88
C VAL A 123 -5.57 -4.15 3.69
N ILE A 124 -5.37 -4.29 4.99
CA ILE A 124 -6.39 -4.60 6.01
C ILE A 124 -6.25 -3.59 7.16
N SER A 125 -7.10 -3.69 8.18
CA SER A 125 -7.03 -2.83 9.37
C SER A 125 -5.69 -2.90 10.12
N GLU A 126 -5.06 -4.06 10.11
CA GLU A 126 -3.74 -4.31 10.66
C GLU A 126 -2.66 -3.84 9.68
N VAL A 127 -1.89 -2.84 10.10
CA VAL A 127 -0.81 -2.20 9.32
C VAL A 127 0.19 -3.25 8.83
N ASP A 128 0.44 -3.28 7.52
CA ASP A 128 1.42 -4.16 6.86
C ASP A 128 1.26 -5.66 7.18
N ARG A 129 0.01 -6.09 7.44
CA ARG A 129 -0.32 -7.47 7.87
C ARG A 129 -1.29 -8.21 6.97
N GLY A 130 -1.75 -7.59 5.89
CA GLY A 130 -2.61 -8.27 4.94
C GLY A 130 -1.86 -9.27 4.06
N GLN A 131 -2.64 -10.08 3.34
CA GLN A 131 -2.10 -11.18 2.54
C GLN A 131 -1.12 -10.68 1.46
N PRO A 132 0.12 -11.20 1.41
CA PRO A 132 1.06 -10.87 0.34
C PRO A 132 0.57 -11.36 -1.03
N ILE A 133 0.82 -10.53 -2.05
CA ILE A 133 0.61 -10.80 -3.47
C ILE A 133 1.94 -11.16 -4.11
N VAL A 134 2.97 -10.34 -3.85
CA VAL A 134 4.35 -10.54 -4.31
C VAL A 134 5.28 -10.31 -3.14
N VAL A 135 6.28 -11.16 -3.00
CA VAL A 135 7.35 -11.02 -2.01
C VAL A 135 8.69 -11.21 -2.71
N ARG A 136 9.68 -10.37 -2.37
CA ARG A 136 11.06 -10.53 -2.80
C ARG A 136 11.98 -10.36 -1.59
N GLU A 137 12.83 -11.34 -1.38
CA GLU A 137 13.89 -11.26 -0.39
C GLU A 137 15.05 -10.42 -0.93
N VAL A 138 15.70 -9.69 -0.03
CA VAL A 138 16.88 -8.88 -0.31
C VAL A 138 17.94 -9.25 0.72
N GLN A 139 19.03 -9.84 0.24
CA GLN A 139 20.18 -10.19 1.07
C GLN A 139 20.98 -8.93 1.41
N CYS A 140 21.13 -8.64 2.71
CA CYS A 140 22.06 -7.63 3.18
C CYS A 140 23.51 -8.10 2.97
N LYS A 141 24.41 -7.19 2.61
CA LYS A 141 25.82 -7.42 2.31
C LYS A 141 26.70 -6.85 3.42
N SER A 142 27.67 -7.65 3.87
CA SER A 142 28.64 -7.18 4.87
C SER A 142 29.39 -5.96 4.37
N GLY A 143 29.41 -4.90 5.19
CA GLY A 143 30.10 -3.65 4.89
C GLY A 143 29.35 -2.71 3.95
N GLU A 144 28.13 -3.05 3.49
CA GLU A 144 27.32 -2.10 2.73
C GLU A 144 26.77 -0.99 3.65
N THR A 145 26.60 0.21 3.08
CA THR A 145 25.99 1.35 3.78
C THR A 145 24.45 1.25 3.76
N LEU A 146 23.79 2.06 4.59
CA LEU A 146 22.33 2.18 4.55
C LEU A 146 21.84 2.60 3.16
N ASP A 147 22.47 3.62 2.57
CA ASP A 147 22.10 4.15 1.25
C ASP A 147 22.24 3.08 0.14
N GLU A 148 23.24 2.20 0.23
CA GLU A 148 23.44 1.09 -0.70
C GLU A 148 22.33 0.04 -0.57
N LEU A 149 21.91 -0.28 0.65
CA LEU A 149 20.77 -1.17 0.89
C LEU A 149 19.46 -0.53 0.41
N GLU A 150 19.21 0.74 0.76
CA GLU A 150 18.02 1.48 0.34
C GLU A 150 17.89 1.52 -1.18
N THR A 151 18.98 1.83 -1.89
CA THR A 151 19.01 1.83 -3.37
C THR A 151 18.56 0.49 -3.94
N ARG A 152 19.11 -0.62 -3.42
CA ARG A 152 18.76 -1.96 -3.87
C ARG A 152 17.32 -2.35 -3.52
N MET A 153 16.83 -1.93 -2.36
CA MET A 153 15.43 -2.16 -1.98
C MET A 153 14.48 -1.40 -2.90
N HIS A 154 14.76 -0.13 -3.22
CA HIS A 154 13.97 0.67 -4.14
C HIS A 154 13.96 0.11 -5.57
N GLU A 155 15.08 -0.45 -6.06
CA GLU A 155 15.10 -1.17 -7.33
C GLU A 155 14.12 -2.35 -7.36
N VAL A 156 14.06 -3.11 -6.26
CA VAL A 156 13.10 -4.22 -6.10
C VAL A 156 11.67 -3.68 -6.01
N GLU A 157 11.43 -2.62 -5.24
CA GLU A 157 10.13 -1.99 -5.09
C GLU A 157 9.50 -1.58 -6.42
N HIS A 158 10.29 -0.88 -7.26
CA HIS A 158 9.85 -0.45 -8.59
C HIS A 158 9.40 -1.62 -9.47
N SER A 159 10.09 -2.76 -9.38
CA SER A 159 9.73 -3.94 -10.14
C SER A 159 8.46 -4.60 -9.58
N ILE A 160 8.40 -4.84 -8.27
CA ILE A 160 7.33 -5.65 -7.70
C ILE A 160 6.00 -4.91 -7.60
N ILE A 161 5.98 -3.57 -7.52
CA ILE A 161 4.72 -2.82 -7.49
C ILE A 161 3.94 -2.97 -8.79
N VAL A 162 4.64 -3.01 -9.92
CA VAL A 162 4.03 -3.27 -11.23
C VAL A 162 3.52 -4.70 -11.30
N GLU A 163 4.34 -5.68 -10.91
CA GLU A 163 3.97 -7.10 -10.87
C GLU A 163 2.73 -7.33 -9.98
N GLY A 164 2.76 -6.81 -8.75
CA GLY A 164 1.67 -6.93 -7.78
C GLY A 164 0.39 -6.27 -8.26
N THR A 165 0.48 -5.11 -8.92
CA THR A 165 -0.67 -4.44 -9.54
C THR A 165 -1.28 -5.30 -10.64
N VAL A 166 -0.47 -5.87 -11.54
CA VAL A 166 -0.95 -6.76 -12.60
C VAL A 166 -1.65 -8.00 -12.03
N LEU A 167 -1.09 -8.61 -10.99
CA LEU A 167 -1.69 -9.78 -10.33
C LEU A 167 -3.01 -9.43 -9.62
N ALA A 168 -3.06 -8.29 -8.91
CA ALA A 168 -4.27 -7.82 -8.25
C ALA A 168 -5.41 -7.56 -9.25
N ILE A 169 -5.11 -6.87 -10.36
CA ILE A 169 -6.06 -6.64 -11.45
C ILE A 169 -6.51 -7.99 -12.02
N SER A 170 -5.57 -8.90 -12.32
CA SER A 170 -5.89 -10.22 -12.87
C SER A 170 -6.89 -10.99 -12.00
N SER A 171 -6.65 -11.04 -10.68
CA SER A 171 -7.55 -11.70 -9.72
C SER A 171 -8.95 -11.08 -9.73
N LEU A 172 -9.01 -9.75 -9.63
CA LEU A 172 -10.26 -9.01 -9.63
C LEU A 172 -11.10 -9.28 -10.89
N TRP A 173 -10.46 -9.35 -12.06
CA TRP A 173 -11.15 -9.64 -13.32
C TRP A 173 -11.69 -11.07 -13.39
N GLN A 174 -10.96 -12.05 -12.85
CA GLN A 174 -11.44 -13.43 -12.80
C GLN A 174 -12.65 -13.56 -11.87
N GLU A 175 -12.60 -12.94 -10.69
CA GLU A 175 -13.72 -12.92 -9.75
C GLU A 175 -14.98 -12.29 -10.36
N ARG A 176 -14.84 -11.15 -11.03
CA ARG A 176 -15.94 -10.46 -11.70
C ARG A 176 -16.54 -11.29 -12.84
N LYS A 177 -15.70 -11.96 -13.65
CA LYS A 177 -16.18 -12.88 -14.70
C LYS A 177 -17.00 -14.01 -14.10
N ILE A 178 -16.53 -14.63 -13.01
CA ILE A 178 -17.26 -15.71 -12.32
C ILE A 178 -18.62 -15.22 -11.81
N LEU A 179 -18.69 -14.03 -11.18
CA LEU A 179 -19.93 -13.44 -10.70
C LEU A 179 -20.92 -13.16 -11.84
N MET A 180 -20.45 -12.65 -12.99
CA MET A 180 -21.29 -12.44 -14.17
C MET A 180 -21.85 -13.75 -14.73
N MET A 181 -21.06 -14.83 -14.73
CA MET A 181 -21.52 -16.15 -15.21
C MET A 181 -22.54 -16.80 -14.29
N ARG A 182 -22.43 -16.58 -12.97
CA ARG A 182 -23.37 -17.13 -11.96
C ARG A 182 -24.70 -16.36 -11.85
N SER A 183 -24.76 -15.16 -12.44
CA SER A 183 -25.95 -14.30 -12.41
C SER A 183 -26.83 -14.46 -13.65
N ARG A 184 -26.54 -15.45 -14.51
CA ARG A 184 -27.31 -15.86 -15.68
C ARG A 184 -27.95 -17.21 -15.41
#